data_AF-A0A0R0KT81-F1
#
_entry.id   AF-A0A0R0KT81-F1
#
_cell.length_a   1.000
_cell.length_b   1.000
_cell.length_c   1.000
_cell.angle_alpha   90.00
_cell.angle_beta   90.00
_cell.angle_gamma   90.00
#
_symmetry.space_group_name_H-M   'P 1'
#
loop_
_entity.id
_entity.type
_entity.pdbx_description
1 polymer ?
#
loop_
_entity_poly.entity_id
_entity_poly.type
_entity_poly.pdbx_seq_one_letter_code
_entity_poly.pdbx_strand_id
1 'polypeptide(L)'
;MCFKVLCRRCEKYTWGGCGNHLTNVYNSIQEGNHCMCRSWPGVVIPRPTQQPTQSRTPPQGITILFDCWRYAGKVIKSMFGHALGGRGKST
;
A
#
# COMPACT_ATOMS: atom_id res chain seq x y z
N MET A 1 15.76 3.98 -33.36
CA MET A 1 14.51 4.55 -32.79
C MET A 1 14.09 3.73 -31.56
N CYS A 2 13.54 4.35 -30.52
CA CYS A 2 12.85 3.63 -29.43
C CYS A 2 11.34 3.72 -29.63
N PHE A 3 10.60 2.73 -29.15
CA PHE A 3 9.13 2.66 -29.28
C PHE A 3 8.47 2.22 -27.97
N LYS A 4 7.20 2.57 -27.79
CA LYS A 4 6.40 2.11 -26.64
C LYS A 4 5.98 0.65 -26.84
N VAL A 5 6.06 -0.16 -25.79
CA VAL A 5 5.61 -1.57 -25.78
C VAL A 5 4.82 -1.83 -24.51
N LEU A 6 3.82 -2.72 -24.58
CA LEU A 6 3.02 -3.07 -23.41
C LEU A 6 3.79 -4.03 -22.50
N CYS A 7 3.90 -3.71 -21.22
CA CYS A 7 4.52 -4.59 -20.24
C CYS A 7 3.57 -5.73 -19.87
N ARG A 8 3.97 -6.98 -20.07
CA ARG A 8 3.15 -8.16 -19.68
C ARG A 8 2.99 -8.36 -18.17
N ARG A 9 3.74 -7.62 -17.33
CA ARG A 9 3.68 -7.74 -15.86
C ARG A 9 2.72 -6.76 -15.21
N CYS A 10 2.67 -5.53 -15.71
CA CYS A 10 1.87 -4.46 -15.10
C CYS A 10 0.89 -3.80 -16.07
N GLU A 11 0.84 -4.27 -17.32
CA GLU A 11 -0.08 -3.79 -18.37
C GLU A 11 0.04 -2.28 -18.68
N LYS A 12 1.15 -1.68 -18.26
CA LYS A 12 1.55 -0.29 -18.57
C LYS A 12 2.53 -0.24 -19.74
N TYR A 13 2.71 0.94 -20.33
CA TYR A 13 3.65 1.13 -21.44
C TYR A 13 5.08 1.24 -20.91
N THR A 14 5.94 0.36 -21.40
CA THR A 14 7.40 0.44 -21.28
C THR A 14 8.01 0.80 -22.64
N TRP A 15 9.33 0.80 -22.72
CA TRP A 15 10.07 1.15 -23.93
C TRP A 15 10.86 -0.06 -24.48
N GLY A 16 11.01 -0.10 -25.80
CA GLY A 16 11.91 -1.00 -26.52
C GLY A 16 12.85 -0.20 -27.42
N GLY A 17 14.10 -0.64 -27.56
CA GLY A 17 15.10 0.01 -28.41
C GLY A 17 16.45 0.24 -27.70
N CYS A 18 17.20 1.22 -28.18
CA CYS A 18 18.60 1.46 -27.79
C CYS A 18 18.82 2.34 -26.54
N GLY A 19 17.80 2.98 -25.97
CA GLY A 19 17.97 3.87 -24.80
C GLY A 19 18.06 5.36 -25.13
N ASN A 20 18.58 5.73 -26.31
CA ASN A 20 18.83 7.14 -26.66
C ASN A 20 17.57 7.98 -26.96
N HIS A 21 16.43 7.33 -27.20
CA HIS A 21 15.18 8.02 -27.55
C HIS A 21 14.10 7.84 -26.46
N LEU A 22 14.49 7.52 -25.22
CA LEU A 22 13.56 7.25 -24.13
C LEU A 22 12.73 8.47 -23.75
N THR A 23 13.32 9.66 -23.74
CA THR A 23 12.60 10.91 -23.42
C THR A 23 11.40 11.10 -24.34
N ASN A 24 11.56 10.85 -25.65
CA ASN A 24 10.47 10.98 -26.62
C ASN A 24 9.39 9.90 -26.41
N VAL A 25 9.80 8.65 -26.12
CA VAL A 25 8.85 7.57 -25.80
C VAL A 25 8.09 7.85 -24.51
N TYR A 26 8.79 8.34 -23.49
CA TYR A 26 8.22 8.68 -22.19
C TYR A 26 7.18 9.80 -22.33
N ASN A 27 7.50 10.87 -23.06
CA ASN A 27 6.58 11.99 -23.31
C ASN A 27 5.38 11.58 -24.19
N SER A 28 5.49 10.53 -24.99
CA SER A 28 4.38 10.00 -25.79
C SER A 28 3.39 9.14 -24.98
N ILE A 29 3.77 8.72 -23.77
CA ILE A 29 2.93 7.94 -22.86
C ILE A 29 2.31 8.90 -21.85
N GLN A 30 0.99 8.81 -21.65
CA GLN A 30 0.28 9.60 -20.64
C GLN A 30 0.85 9.35 -19.24
N GLU A 31 0.93 10.40 -18.44
CA GLU A 31 1.37 10.34 -17.05
C GLU A 31 0.56 9.29 -16.27
N GLY A 32 1.25 8.41 -15.53
CA GLY A 32 0.64 7.28 -14.81
C GLY A 32 0.50 5.98 -15.61
N ASN A 33 0.70 6.00 -16.93
CA ASN A 33 0.74 4.81 -17.78
C ASN A 33 2.17 4.31 -18.07
N HIS A 34 3.18 4.89 -17.42
CA HIS A 34 4.58 4.44 -17.51
C HIS A 34 4.81 3.18 -16.67
N CYS A 35 5.36 2.16 -17.30
CA CYS A 35 5.79 0.95 -16.61
C CYS A 35 6.99 1.23 -15.70
N MET A 36 6.87 0.91 -14.41
CA MET A 36 7.97 0.98 -13.44
C MET A 36 8.70 -0.37 -13.25
N CYS A 37 8.31 -1.43 -13.96
CA CYS A 37 9.01 -2.72 -13.90
C CYS A 37 10.40 -2.69 -14.56
N ARG A 38 10.63 -1.70 -15.43
CA ARG A 38 11.90 -1.46 -16.12
C ARG A 38 12.35 -0.03 -15.86
N SER A 39 13.65 0.15 -15.64
CA SER A 39 14.25 1.48 -15.45
C SER A 39 14.20 2.29 -16.74
N TRP A 40 14.11 3.61 -16.59
CA TRP A 40 14.12 4.59 -17.67
C TRP A 40 15.43 5.39 -17.63
N PRO A 41 16.55 4.84 -18.13
CA PRO A 41 17.81 5.58 -18.17
C PRO A 41 17.68 6.86 -19.00
N GLY A 42 18.17 7.98 -18.48
CA GLY A 42 18.14 9.28 -19.16
C GLY A 42 16.82 10.05 -19.03
N VAL A 43 15.76 9.46 -18.48
CA VAL A 43 14.54 10.17 -18.10
C VAL A 43 14.61 10.47 -16.61
N VAL A 44 14.60 11.75 -16.25
CA VAL A 44 14.50 12.17 -14.85
C VAL A 44 13.08 11.93 -14.37
N ILE A 45 12.80 10.69 -13.98
CA ILE A 45 11.55 10.36 -13.29
C ILE A 45 11.75 10.80 -11.83
N PRO A 46 10.92 11.72 -11.29
CA PRO A 46 10.92 11.96 -9.86
C PRO A 46 10.61 10.62 -9.22
N ARG A 47 11.61 10.01 -8.56
CA ARG A 47 11.42 8.69 -7.94
C ARG A 47 10.23 8.85 -6.99
N PRO A 48 9.11 8.14 -7.19
CA PRO A 48 8.26 7.90 -6.04
C PRO A 48 9.15 7.10 -5.10
N THR A 49 9.40 7.64 -3.90
CA THR A 49 10.17 6.98 -2.84
C THR A 49 9.77 5.51 -2.85
N GLN A 50 10.66 4.64 -3.32
CA GLN A 50 10.46 3.20 -3.29
C GLN A 50 10.51 2.84 -1.81
N GLN A 51 9.37 2.97 -1.15
CA GLN A 51 9.18 2.39 0.16
C GLN A 51 9.01 0.89 -0.09
N PRO A 52 9.94 0.05 0.39
CA PRO A 52 9.75 -1.38 0.37
C PRO A 52 8.68 -1.69 1.42
N THR A 53 7.42 -1.51 1.07
CA THR A 53 6.33 -2.03 1.87
C THR A 53 5.37 -2.67 0.89
N GLN A 54 5.44 -4.01 0.83
CA GLN A 54 4.22 -4.80 0.85
C GLN A 54 3.40 -4.30 2.05
N SER A 55 2.72 -3.17 1.91
CA SER A 55 1.54 -2.89 2.68
C SER A 55 0.49 -3.77 2.05
N ARG A 56 0.58 -5.06 2.41
CA ARG A 56 -0.54 -5.97 2.41
C ARG A 56 -1.60 -5.23 3.20
N THR A 57 -2.46 -4.47 2.51
CA THR A 57 -3.76 -4.10 3.02
C THR A 57 -4.29 -5.40 3.57
N PRO A 58 -4.42 -5.54 4.90
CA PRO A 58 -5.10 -6.71 5.41
C PRO A 58 -6.46 -6.70 4.72
N PRO A 59 -6.97 -7.85 4.24
CA PRO A 59 -8.36 -7.90 3.82
C PRO A 59 -9.15 -7.23 4.94
N GLN A 60 -10.12 -6.40 4.56
CA GLN A 60 -10.97 -5.60 5.47
C GLN A 60 -11.67 -6.46 6.56
N GLY A 61 -11.41 -7.78 6.58
CA GLY A 61 -11.73 -8.77 7.60
C GLY A 61 -10.93 -8.74 8.92
N ILE A 62 -9.75 -8.11 9.03
CA ILE A 62 -9.05 -8.07 10.33
C ILE A 62 -9.53 -6.94 11.25
N THR A 63 -10.07 -5.85 10.71
CA THR A 63 -10.63 -4.77 11.53
C THR A 63 -11.89 -5.24 12.25
N ILE A 64 -12.71 -6.10 11.62
CA ILE A 64 -13.83 -6.77 12.28
C ILE A 64 -13.37 -7.77 13.35
N LEU A 65 -12.21 -8.43 13.18
CA LEU A 65 -11.65 -9.28 14.24
C LEU A 65 -11.12 -8.47 15.43
N PHE A 66 -10.45 -7.33 15.19
CA PHE A 66 -10.03 -6.44 16.27
C PHE A 66 -11.21 -5.75 16.96
N ASP A 67 -12.26 -5.39 16.22
CA ASP A 67 -13.49 -4.84 16.80
C ASP A 67 -14.28 -5.91 17.57
N CYS A 68 -14.41 -7.14 17.05
CA CYS A 68 -14.97 -8.28 17.79
C CYS A 68 -14.18 -8.61 19.07
N TRP A 69 -12.84 -8.57 19.03
CA TRP A 69 -12.02 -8.84 20.22
C TRP A 69 -12.10 -7.71 21.25
N ARG A 70 -12.18 -6.44 20.80
CA ARG A 70 -12.38 -5.27 21.68
C ARG A 70 -13.80 -5.22 22.26
N TYR A 71 -14.82 -5.63 21.50
CA TYR A 71 -16.21 -5.73 21.94
C TYR A 71 -16.40 -6.89 22.94
N ALA A 72 -15.82 -8.07 22.67
CA ALA A 72 -15.80 -9.19 23.61
C ALA A 72 -15.09 -8.83 24.93
N GLY A 73 -13.98 -8.10 24.88
CA GLY A 73 -13.30 -7.59 26.08
C GLY A 73 -14.14 -6.59 26.89
N LYS A 74 -14.97 -5.78 26.24
CA LYS A 74 -15.84 -4.81 26.92
C LYS A 74 -17.07 -5.48 27.56
N VAL A 75 -17.58 -6.56 26.98
CA VAL A 75 -18.65 -7.39 27.57
C VAL A 75 -18.15 -8.17 28.78
N ILE A 76 -16.94 -8.73 28.74
CA ILE A 76 -16.37 -9.50 29.87
C ILE A 76 -16.11 -8.59 31.08
N LYS A 77 -15.63 -7.36 30.89
CA LYS A 77 -15.40 -6.41 31.99
C LYS A 77 -16.69 -5.85 32.60
N SER A 78 -17.77 -5.79 31.80
CA SER A 78 -19.09 -5.39 32.30
C SER A 78 -19.79 -6.50 33.10
N MET A 79 -19.54 -7.77 32.79
CA MET A 79 -20.16 -8.90 33.49
C MET A 79 -19.42 -9.31 34.77
N PHE A 80 -18.11 -9.06 34.87
CA PHE A 80 -17.31 -9.36 36.08
C PHE A 80 -17.08 -8.17 37.02
N GLY A 81 -17.52 -6.96 36.64
CA GLY A 81 -17.27 -5.71 37.40
C GLY A 81 -18.21 -5.41 38.57
N HIS A 82 -19.25 -6.23 38.79
CA HIS A 82 -20.26 -5.96 39.84
C HIS A 82 -20.17 -6.86 41.08
N ALA A 83 -19.16 -7.75 41.20
CA ALA A 83 -19.20 -8.80 42.22
C ALA A 83 -18.03 -8.89 43.22
N LEU A 84 -16.92 -8.13 43.08
CA LEU A 84 -15.76 -8.33 43.96
C LEU A 84 -15.01 -7.02 44.31
N GLY A 85 -15.17 -6.55 45.55
CA GLY A 85 -14.34 -5.52 46.20
C GLY A 85 -15.13 -4.26 46.55
N GLY A 86 -15.63 -4.04 47.77
CA GLY A 86 -15.13 -4.50 49.06
C GLY A 86 -13.92 -3.65 49.49
N ARG A 87 -14.08 -2.93 50.61
CA ARG A 87 -13.07 -2.11 51.34
C ARG A 87 -12.91 -0.69 50.75
N GLY A 88 -13.31 0.43 51.36
CA GLY A 88 -13.42 0.76 52.78
C GLY A 88 -12.29 1.71 53.18
N LYS A 89 -12.52 3.04 53.08
CA LYS A 89 -11.98 4.10 53.97
C LYS A 89 -12.38 5.49 53.44
N SER A 90 -13.33 6.11 54.12
CA SER A 90 -13.43 7.56 54.24
C SER A 90 -12.81 7.94 55.59
N THR A 91 -11.79 8.77 55.53
CA THR A 91 -11.41 9.74 56.56
C THR A 91 -11.16 11.03 55.81
#